data_AF-A0A3D2L8M1-F1
#
_entry.id   AF-A0A3D2L8M1-F1
#
_cell.length_a   1.000
_cell.length_b   1.000
_cell.length_c   1.000
_cell.angle_alpha   90.00
_cell.angle_beta   90.00
_cell.angle_gamma   90.00
#
_symmetry.space_group_name_H-M   'P 1'
#
loop_
_entity.id
_entity.type
_entity.pdbx_description
1 polymer ?
#
loop_
_entity_poly.entity_id
_entity_poly.type
_entity_poly.pdbx_seq_one_letter_code
_entity_poly.pdbx_strand_id
1 'polypeptide(L)'
;MKRLLSARSLLLTGACLAWLSPAFAQEDSSPSDSAPAVEQEEEARQETVVVRGLFIPDEKRSTSEVAALIDEGDFSLQGDGDAAAALARVAGIATAEDEFIYVRGLNERYSTALLNGSPLPSPAPLRRVVPLNLFPTSALKSVLVQKTYSPNLPGEFGG
;
A
#
# COMPACT_ATOMS: atom_id res chain seq x y z
N MET A 1 -68.18 0.37 34.40
CA MET A 1 -67.09 -0.33 33.70
C MET A 1 -67.31 -0.13 32.20
N LYS A 2 -66.53 0.73 31.53
CA LYS A 2 -65.47 0.40 30.53
C LYS A 2 -65.91 -0.68 29.52
N ARG A 3 -65.72 -0.59 28.20
CA ARG A 3 -65.23 0.35 27.16
C ARG A 3 -65.51 -0.40 25.83
N LEU A 4 -65.56 0.29 24.68
CA LEU A 4 -64.95 -0.08 23.37
C LEU A 4 -65.74 0.47 22.16
N LEU A 5 -65.01 0.54 21.02
CA LEU A 5 -65.34 0.99 19.65
C LEU A 5 -65.17 2.50 19.40
N SER A 6 -64.69 3.01 18.26
CA SER A 6 -64.14 2.44 17.00
C SER A 6 -63.91 3.62 16.02
N ALA A 7 -62.95 3.46 15.10
CA ALA A 7 -62.96 3.91 13.70
C ALA A 7 -62.73 5.39 13.25
N ARG A 8 -61.73 5.49 12.34
CA ARG A 8 -61.76 6.12 10.99
C ARG A 8 -61.57 7.64 10.81
N SER A 9 -60.36 8.00 10.35
CA SER A 9 -60.04 8.80 9.15
C SER A 9 -61.10 9.76 8.57
N LEU A 10 -60.79 11.06 8.46
CA LEU A 10 -60.77 11.80 7.17
C LEU A 10 -60.15 13.22 7.27
N LEU A 11 -59.52 13.61 6.17
CA LEU A 11 -58.93 14.90 5.74
C LEU A 11 -59.70 16.21 6.07
N LEU A 12 -58.98 17.33 6.24
CA LEU A 12 -59.01 18.50 5.31
C LEU A 12 -58.03 19.62 5.75
N THR A 13 -57.25 20.13 4.80
CA THR A 13 -56.44 21.37 4.87
C THR A 13 -57.27 22.60 4.48
N GLY A 14 -56.95 23.79 5.02
CA GLY A 14 -57.38 25.05 4.40
C GLY A 14 -57.44 26.31 5.29
N ALA A 15 -56.56 27.27 4.96
CA ALA A 15 -56.77 28.73 4.95
C ALA A 15 -56.56 29.59 6.22
N CYS A 16 -55.65 30.57 6.03
CA CYS A 16 -55.68 31.98 6.46
C CYS A 16 -55.65 32.34 7.95
N LEU A 17 -54.56 33.01 8.36
CA LEU A 17 -54.63 34.29 9.07
C LEU A 17 -53.25 34.99 9.02
N ALA A 18 -53.14 35.99 8.14
CA ALA A 18 -52.10 37.00 8.18
C ALA A 18 -52.60 38.14 9.08
N TRP A 19 -51.97 38.38 10.23
CA TRP A 19 -52.18 39.59 11.02
C TRP A 19 -50.90 40.42 11.06
N LEU A 20 -51.07 41.63 10.53
CA LEU A 20 -50.20 42.77 10.39
C LEU A 20 -49.87 43.35 11.78
N SER A 21 -48.58 43.50 12.12
CA SER A 21 -48.15 44.21 13.33
C SER A 21 -47.90 45.70 13.02
N PRO A 22 -48.47 46.65 13.80
CA PRO A 22 -48.03 48.04 13.75
C PRO A 22 -46.83 48.26 14.68
N ALA A 23 -45.91 49.10 14.23
CA ALA A 23 -44.75 49.55 14.97
C ALA A 23 -45.12 50.54 16.08
N PHE A 24 -44.46 50.43 17.23
CA PHE A 24 -44.21 51.55 18.13
C PHE A 24 -42.70 51.62 18.42
N ALA A 25 -42.12 52.76 18.07
CA ALA A 25 -40.79 53.19 18.47
C ALA A 25 -40.90 53.87 19.84
N GLN A 26 -39.99 53.55 20.76
CA GLN A 26 -39.71 54.37 21.93
C GLN A 26 -38.20 54.35 22.16
N GLU A 27 -37.60 55.51 21.97
CA GLU A 27 -36.20 55.81 22.19
C GLU A 27 -36.12 56.55 23.53
N ASP A 28 -35.46 55.95 24.52
CA ASP A 28 -34.74 56.74 25.53
C ASP A 28 -33.77 55.90 26.38
N SER A 29 -32.50 56.32 26.33
CA SER A 29 -31.41 56.13 27.29
C SER A 29 -30.88 54.71 27.62
N SER A 30 -29.69 54.40 27.10
CA SER A 30 -28.69 53.55 27.79
C SER A 30 -28.04 54.35 28.94
N PRO A 31 -27.42 53.74 29.98
CA PRO A 31 -26.20 52.96 29.80
C PRO A 31 -26.07 51.67 30.65
N SER A 32 -25.27 50.74 30.10
CA SER A 32 -24.46 49.72 30.79
C SER A 32 -25.17 48.68 31.69
N ASP A 33 -25.43 47.50 31.12
CA ASP A 33 -24.84 46.27 31.66
C ASP A 33 -24.57 45.30 30.51
N SER A 34 -23.30 45.23 30.12
CA SER A 34 -22.80 44.35 29.08
C SER A 34 -22.54 42.98 29.71
N ALA A 35 -23.56 42.13 29.81
CA ALA A 35 -23.32 40.70 29.87
C ALA A 35 -23.10 40.24 28.41
N PRO A 36 -21.88 39.90 27.98
CA PRO A 36 -21.71 39.35 26.65
C PRO A 36 -22.45 38.02 26.61
N ALA A 37 -23.15 37.83 25.50
CA ALA A 37 -23.56 36.53 25.05
C ALA A 37 -22.38 35.57 25.24
N VAL A 38 -22.61 34.45 25.93
CA VAL A 38 -21.69 33.32 25.85
C VAL A 38 -21.87 32.81 24.43
N GLU A 39 -21.02 33.35 23.57
CA GLU A 39 -20.85 33.03 22.19
C GLU A 39 -20.73 31.52 22.07
N GLN A 40 -21.50 31.00 21.12
CA GLN A 40 -21.40 29.67 20.58
C GLN A 40 -20.02 29.52 19.92
N GLU A 41 -19.01 29.30 20.74
CA GLU A 41 -17.66 28.95 20.30
C GLU A 41 -17.16 27.81 21.18
N GLU A 42 -17.94 26.72 21.23
CA GLU A 42 -17.31 25.40 21.35
C GLU A 42 -16.52 25.22 20.06
N GLU A 43 -15.27 25.67 20.13
CA GLU A 43 -14.12 25.11 19.46
C GLU A 43 -14.49 23.80 18.76
N ALA A 44 -14.57 23.86 17.44
CA ALA A 44 -14.00 22.79 16.66
C ALA A 44 -12.57 22.60 17.18
N ARG A 45 -12.40 21.84 18.26
CA ARG A 45 -11.11 21.38 18.74
C ARG A 45 -10.59 20.56 17.57
N GLN A 46 -9.76 21.21 16.78
CA GLN A 46 -9.07 20.58 15.68
C GLN A 46 -8.16 19.55 16.32
N GLU A 47 -8.69 18.35 16.47
CA GLU A 47 -7.96 17.16 16.90
C GLU A 47 -6.85 17.01 15.87
N THR A 48 -5.65 17.44 16.25
CA THR A 48 -4.49 17.40 15.37
C THR A 48 -4.19 15.92 15.13
N VAL A 49 -4.57 15.42 13.96
CA VAL A 49 -4.31 14.04 13.56
C VAL A 49 -2.82 13.91 13.30
N VAL A 50 -2.07 13.50 14.33
CA VAL A 50 -0.64 13.19 14.20
C VAL A 50 -0.51 11.76 13.68
N VAL A 51 -0.15 11.61 12.40
CA VAL A 51 0.15 10.30 11.81
C VAL A 51 1.46 9.80 12.43
N ARG A 52 1.36 8.88 13.41
CA ARG A 52 2.52 8.33 14.13
C ARG A 52 3.38 7.37 13.30
N GLY A 53 2.90 6.93 12.14
CA GLY A 53 3.63 6.02 11.28
C GLY A 53 2.96 5.83 9.93
N LEU A 54 3.77 5.49 8.94
CA LEU A 54 3.30 5.03 7.64
C LEU A 54 3.16 3.51 7.68
N PHE A 55 2.03 2.97 7.23
CA PHE A 55 1.94 1.55 6.95
C PHE A 55 2.55 1.28 5.57
N ILE A 56 3.76 0.72 5.56
CA ILE A 56 4.40 0.21 4.34
C ILE A 56 4.17 -1.30 4.33
N PRO A 57 3.17 -1.80 3.57
CA PRO A 57 2.95 -3.24 3.46
C PRO A 57 4.16 -3.90 2.80
N ASP A 58 4.57 -5.05 3.33
CA ASP A 58 5.52 -5.93 2.66
C ASP A 58 4.75 -6.78 1.64
N GLU A 59 4.88 -6.45 0.35
CA GLU A 59 4.16 -7.13 -0.73
C GLU A 59 4.46 -8.65 -0.75
N LYS A 60 5.64 -9.06 -0.28
CA LYS A 60 6.06 -10.47 -0.24
C LYS A 60 5.20 -11.30 0.71
N ARG A 61 4.54 -10.68 1.70
CA ARG A 61 3.64 -11.38 2.63
C ARG A 61 2.25 -11.63 2.06
N SER A 62 1.90 -10.93 0.98
CA SER A 62 0.57 -11.03 0.35
C SER A 62 0.48 -12.16 -0.69
N THR A 63 1.61 -12.79 -1.03
CA THR A 63 1.70 -13.88 -2.00
C THR A 63 1.97 -15.21 -1.32
N SER A 64 1.45 -16.31 -1.89
CA SER A 64 1.80 -17.68 -1.51
C SER A 64 3.21 -18.07 -1.96
N GLU A 65 3.82 -17.26 -2.82
CA GLU A 65 5.09 -17.55 -3.45
C GLU A 65 6.29 -17.13 -2.62
N VAL A 66 7.31 -17.98 -2.58
CA VAL A 66 8.56 -17.66 -1.89
C VAL A 66 9.50 -16.97 -2.86
N ALA A 67 9.71 -15.67 -2.65
CA ALA A 67 10.65 -14.87 -3.40
C ALA A 67 11.60 -14.07 -2.50
N ALA A 68 12.78 -13.76 -3.01
CA ALA A 68 13.68 -12.77 -2.43
C ALA A 68 13.90 -11.64 -3.44
N LEU A 69 13.91 -10.40 -2.95
CA LEU A 69 14.15 -9.20 -3.74
C LEU A 69 15.35 -8.48 -3.11
N ILE A 70 16.25 -7.99 -3.95
CA ILE A 70 17.32 -7.08 -3.57
C ILE A 70 17.22 -5.87 -4.50
N ASP A 71 17.15 -4.67 -3.93
CA ASP A 71 16.98 -3.42 -4.67
C ASP A 71 18.28 -2.57 -4.68
N GLU A 72 18.28 -1.50 -5.47
CA GLU A 72 19.41 -0.55 -5.58
C GLU A 72 19.91 -0.01 -4.24
N GLY A 73 19.00 0.23 -3.30
CA GLY A 73 19.34 0.65 -1.94
C GLY A 73 20.17 -0.40 -1.21
N ASP A 74 19.78 -1.67 -1.32
CA ASP A 74 20.49 -2.78 -0.70
C ASP A 74 21.89 -2.97 -1.31
N PHE A 75 22.01 -2.91 -2.65
CA PHE A 75 23.32 -2.99 -3.32
C PHE A 75 24.29 -1.91 -2.79
N SER A 76 23.80 -0.68 -2.63
CA SER A 76 24.61 0.44 -2.13
C SER A 76 25.00 0.28 -0.66
N LEU A 77 24.10 -0.28 0.17
CA LEU A 77 24.33 -0.51 1.59
C LEU A 77 25.33 -1.64 1.83
N GLN A 78 25.28 -2.69 1.01
CA GLN A 78 26.18 -3.84 1.13
C GLN A 78 27.47 -3.68 0.32
N GLY A 79 27.53 -2.77 -0.65
CA GLY A 79 28.73 -2.54 -1.45
C GLY A 79 29.00 -3.65 -2.46
N ASP A 80 27.95 -4.27 -3.01
CA ASP A 80 28.08 -5.35 -3.98
C ASP A 80 28.59 -4.83 -5.33
N GLY A 81 29.60 -5.48 -5.91
CA GLY A 81 30.13 -5.12 -7.23
C GLY A 81 29.29 -5.65 -8.39
N ASP A 82 28.70 -6.83 -8.23
CA ASP A 82 27.92 -7.52 -9.26
C ASP A 82 26.73 -8.29 -8.67
N ALA A 83 25.87 -8.80 -9.54
CA ALA A 83 24.67 -9.53 -9.14
C ALA A 83 24.98 -10.87 -8.45
N ALA A 84 26.08 -11.56 -8.81
CA ALA A 84 26.43 -12.83 -8.18
C ALA A 84 26.84 -12.63 -6.71
N ALA A 85 27.69 -11.62 -6.45
CA ALA A 85 28.04 -11.18 -5.10
C ALA A 85 26.81 -10.75 -4.30
N ALA A 86 25.88 -10.02 -4.95
CA ALA A 86 24.64 -9.61 -4.31
C ALA A 86 23.76 -10.80 -3.89
N LEU A 87 23.67 -11.81 -4.76
CA LEU A 87 22.84 -12.99 -4.54
C LEU A 87 23.45 -14.00 -3.57
N ALA A 88 24.77 -14.01 -3.39
CA ALA A 88 25.49 -14.95 -2.52
C ALA A 88 25.01 -14.94 -1.06
N ARG A 89 24.53 -13.79 -0.56
CA ARG A 89 24.01 -13.65 0.81
C ARG A 89 22.54 -14.05 0.96
N VAL A 90 21.82 -14.29 -0.14
CA VAL A 90 20.40 -14.62 -0.08
C VAL A 90 20.21 -16.04 0.41
N ALA A 91 19.36 -16.22 1.41
CA ALA A 91 19.08 -17.55 1.95
C ALA A 91 18.54 -18.51 0.87
N GLY A 92 19.07 -19.73 0.86
CA GLY A 92 18.69 -20.77 -0.10
C GLY A 92 19.26 -20.56 -1.51
N ILE A 93 20.26 -19.69 -1.67
CA ILE A 93 21.11 -19.62 -2.85
C ILE A 93 22.40 -20.39 -2.58
N ALA A 94 22.86 -21.15 -3.57
CA ALA A 94 24.21 -21.70 -3.62
C ALA A 94 24.96 -21.07 -4.80
N THR A 95 26.19 -20.64 -4.56
CA THR A 95 27.08 -20.09 -5.57
C THR A 95 28.07 -21.16 -6.06
N ALA A 96 28.47 -21.12 -7.32
CA ALA A 96 29.67 -21.81 -7.80
C ALA A 96 30.54 -20.86 -8.60
N GLU A 97 31.85 -20.97 -8.38
CA GLU A 97 32.87 -20.17 -9.07
C GLU A 97 32.63 -18.66 -8.95
N ASP A 98 31.90 -18.24 -7.91
CA ASP A 98 31.46 -16.86 -7.65
C ASP A 98 30.72 -16.18 -8.82
N GLU A 99 30.25 -16.96 -9.80
CA GLU A 99 29.54 -16.46 -10.98
C GLU A 99 28.18 -17.13 -11.20
N PHE A 100 28.06 -18.42 -10.86
CA PHE A 100 26.84 -19.19 -11.12
C PHE A 100 25.97 -19.27 -9.88
N ILE A 101 24.68 -19.02 -10.06
CA ILE A 101 23.69 -19.03 -8.99
C ILE A 101 22.74 -20.22 -9.15
N TYR A 102 22.61 -20.98 -8.07
CA TYR A 102 21.67 -22.09 -7.93
C TYR A 102 20.65 -21.79 -6.86
N VAL A 103 19.38 -21.99 -7.19
CA VAL A 103 18.27 -21.78 -6.27
C VAL A 103 17.95 -23.11 -5.59
N ARG A 104 17.93 -23.12 -4.25
CA ARG A 104 17.60 -24.28 -3.39
C ARG A 104 18.46 -25.53 -3.66
N GLY A 105 19.70 -25.35 -4.08
CA GLY A 105 20.62 -26.46 -4.40
C GLY A 105 20.22 -27.26 -5.63
N LEU A 106 19.31 -26.74 -6.47
CA LEU A 106 18.97 -27.36 -7.74
C LEU A 106 20.10 -27.19 -8.74
N ASN A 107 20.24 -28.16 -9.63
CA ASN A 107 21.23 -28.15 -10.71
C ASN A 107 20.95 -27.01 -11.74
N GLU A 108 21.95 -26.64 -12.53
CA GLU A 108 21.89 -25.61 -13.59
C GLU A 108 20.74 -25.73 -14.60
N ARG A 109 20.18 -26.92 -14.82
CA ARG A 109 19.04 -27.16 -15.72
C ARG A 109 17.72 -26.58 -15.21
N TYR A 110 17.67 -26.20 -13.94
CA TYR A 110 16.51 -25.61 -13.27
C TYR A 110 16.75 -24.15 -12.87
N SER A 111 17.90 -23.58 -13.25
CA SER A 111 18.22 -22.17 -13.02
C SER A 111 18.03 -21.40 -14.31
N THR A 112 17.00 -20.56 -14.36
CA THR A 112 16.71 -19.68 -15.48
C THR A 112 16.87 -18.24 -15.04
N ALA A 113 17.47 -17.42 -15.89
CA ALA A 113 17.68 -16.00 -15.61
C ALA A 113 16.94 -15.18 -16.64
N LEU A 114 16.22 -14.16 -16.16
CA LEU A 114 15.50 -13.22 -17.00
C LEU A 114 16.08 -11.83 -16.77
N LEU A 115 16.28 -11.08 -17.85
CA LEU A 115 16.61 -9.66 -17.80
C LEU A 115 15.46 -8.88 -18.40
N ASN A 116 14.84 -8.01 -17.61
CA ASN A 116 13.67 -7.22 -18.03
C ASN A 116 12.56 -8.08 -18.64
N GLY A 117 12.36 -9.30 -18.13
CA GLY A 117 11.36 -10.25 -18.61
C GLY A 117 11.77 -11.09 -19.82
N SER A 118 12.93 -10.83 -20.43
CA SER A 118 13.47 -11.66 -21.52
C SER A 118 14.41 -12.74 -20.97
N PRO A 119 14.36 -13.98 -21.48
CA PRO A 119 15.30 -15.02 -21.06
C PRO A 119 16.73 -14.64 -21.47
N LEU A 120 17.67 -14.82 -20.55
CA LEU A 120 19.10 -14.64 -20.80
C LEU A 120 19.72 -15.97 -21.24
N PRO A 121 20.36 -16.04 -22.42
CA PRO A 121 21.11 -17.22 -22.83
C PRO A 121 22.46 -17.28 -22.11
N SER A 122 22.94 -18.50 -21.84
CA SER A 122 24.29 -18.67 -21.31
C SER A 122 25.34 -18.37 -22.39
N PRO A 123 26.39 -17.58 -22.08
CA PRO A 123 27.55 -17.42 -22.95
C PRO A 123 28.49 -18.65 -22.91
N ALA A 124 28.33 -19.56 -21.95
CA ALA A 124 29.16 -20.75 -21.81
C ALA A 124 28.63 -21.89 -22.70
N PRO A 125 29.43 -22.46 -23.63
CA PRO A 125 28.95 -23.41 -24.62
C PRO A 125 28.53 -24.77 -24.05
N LEU A 126 29.03 -25.13 -22.87
CA LEU A 126 28.78 -26.43 -22.23
C LEU A 126 27.79 -26.35 -21.07
N ARG A 127 27.24 -25.16 -20.76
CA ARG A 127 26.44 -24.93 -19.56
C ARG A 127 25.20 -24.11 -19.88
N ARG A 128 24.09 -24.42 -19.22
CA ARG A 128 22.81 -23.73 -19.46
C ARG A 128 22.58 -22.54 -18.53
N VAL A 129 23.30 -22.48 -17.40
CA VAL A 129 23.18 -21.39 -16.43
C VAL A 129 23.95 -20.16 -16.90
N VAL A 130 23.41 -18.97 -16.63
CA VAL A 130 24.01 -17.69 -16.95
C VAL A 130 24.94 -17.24 -15.81
N PRO A 131 26.18 -16.83 -16.10
CA PRO A 131 27.05 -16.23 -15.10
C PRO A 131 26.55 -14.83 -14.75
N LEU A 132 26.25 -14.59 -13.48
CA LEU A 132 25.64 -13.35 -13.00
C LEU A 132 26.67 -12.29 -12.55
N ASN A 133 27.96 -12.65 -12.46
CA ASN A 133 29.06 -11.72 -12.24
C ASN A 133 29.22 -10.70 -13.38
N LEU A 134 28.72 -11.01 -14.58
CA LEU A 134 28.76 -10.14 -15.75
C LEU A 134 27.83 -8.91 -15.62
N PHE A 135 26.93 -8.91 -14.65
CA PHE A 135 25.95 -7.85 -14.45
C PHE A 135 26.34 -6.99 -13.25
N PRO A 136 26.93 -5.80 -13.48
CA PRO A 136 27.31 -4.91 -12.40
C PRO A 136 26.06 -4.35 -11.71
N THR A 137 26.11 -4.21 -10.38
CA THR A 137 24.99 -3.67 -9.60
C THR A 137 24.61 -2.25 -10.00
N SER A 138 25.57 -1.46 -10.50
CA SER A 138 25.32 -0.11 -11.02
C SER A 138 24.40 -0.08 -12.25
N ALA A 139 24.23 -1.19 -12.95
CA ALA A 139 23.33 -1.31 -14.11
C ALA A 139 21.98 -1.95 -13.76
N LEU A 140 21.79 -2.40 -12.51
CA LEU A 140 20.61 -3.12 -12.07
C LEU A 140 19.81 -2.27 -11.09
N LYS A 141 18.50 -2.17 -11.33
CA LYS A 141 17.59 -1.56 -10.37
C LYS A 141 17.26 -2.52 -9.22
N SER A 142 17.02 -3.78 -9.56
CA SER A 142 16.69 -4.82 -8.60
C SER A 142 16.91 -6.20 -9.18
N VAL A 143 17.03 -7.19 -8.30
CA VAL A 143 17.13 -8.60 -8.65
C VAL A 143 16.08 -9.37 -7.85
N LEU A 144 15.20 -10.06 -8.58
CA LEU A 144 14.17 -10.92 -8.01
C LEU A 144 14.57 -12.39 -8.17
N VAL A 145 14.64 -13.11 -7.06
CA VAL A 145 14.82 -14.56 -7.00
C VAL A 145 13.49 -15.21 -6.66
N GLN A 146 12.87 -15.83 -7.66
CA GLN A 146 11.68 -16.65 -7.48
C GLN A 146 12.09 -18.09 -7.12
N LYS A 147 11.61 -18.61 -5.98
CA LYS A 147 11.98 -19.96 -5.48
C LYS A 147 10.86 -21.00 -5.64
N THR A 148 9.63 -20.55 -5.89
CA THR A 148 8.44 -21.38 -6.10
C THR A 148 7.76 -21.00 -7.42
N TYR A 149 6.95 -21.90 -7.96
CA TYR A 149 6.25 -21.68 -9.23
C TYR A 149 5.32 -20.45 -9.17
N SER A 150 5.39 -19.56 -10.16
CA SER A 150 4.45 -18.45 -10.31
C SER A 150 3.84 -18.45 -11.70
N PRO A 151 2.51 -18.26 -11.85
CA PRO A 151 1.86 -18.20 -13.16
C PRO A 151 2.28 -16.98 -14.01
N ASN A 152 2.93 -15.98 -13.39
CA ASN A 152 3.40 -14.78 -14.07
C ASN A 152 4.76 -14.95 -14.76
N LEU A 153 5.48 -16.05 -14.49
CA LEU A 153 6.79 -16.33 -15.05
C LEU A 153 6.74 -17.45 -16.09
N PRO A 154 7.69 -17.50 -17.03
CA PRO A 154 7.77 -18.57 -18.01
C PRO A 154 7.87 -19.95 -17.36
N GLY A 155 7.17 -20.93 -17.95
CA GLY A 155 7.03 -22.29 -17.45
C GLY A 155 8.26 -23.19 -17.61
N GLU A 156 9.48 -22.69 -17.38
CA GLU A 156 10.69 -23.52 -17.34
C GLU A 156 10.84 -24.31 -16.00
N PHE A 157 9.77 -24.37 -15.21
CA PHE A 157 9.69 -25.15 -13.99
C PHE A 157 9.35 -26.61 -14.31
N GLY A 158 10.35 -27.49 -14.26
CA GLY A 158 10.17 -28.93 -14.40
C GLY A 158 10.18 -29.64 -13.05
N GLY A 159 9.01 -29.84 -12.44
CA GLY A 159 8.86 -30.68 -11.24
C GLY A 159 7.74 -30.27 -10.30
#